data_AF-A0A0A0N7A5-F1
#
_entry.id   AF-A0A0A0N7A5-F1
#
_cell.length_a   1.000
_cell.length_b   1.000
_cell.length_c   1.000
_cell.angle_alpha   90.00
_cell.angle_beta   90.00
_cell.angle_gamma   90.00
#
_symmetry.space_group_name_H-M   'P 1'
#
loop_
_entity.id
_entity.type
_entity.pdbx_description
1 polymer ?
#
loop_
_entity_poly.entity_id
_entity_poly.type
_entity_poly.pdbx_seq_one_letter_code
_entity_poly.pdbx_strand_id
1 'polypeptide(L)'
;MKSAFGDAQAGDRIVLADGTYSIGKMTGKNGTAAEPITVVAENRGKAVIGDGQLEVAGSSYVTFEGLQFTSTCHRWAPHSKVLTGYLEVVDHWEGAVQRRRSPPAHR
;
A
#
# COMPACT_ATOMS: atom_id res chain seq x y z
N MET A 1 -11.13 -6.28 -6.62
CA MET A 1 -9.68 -6.01 -6.43
C MET A 1 -8.92 -7.16 -5.80
N LYS A 2 -9.41 -7.80 -4.74
CA LYS A 2 -8.66 -8.83 -4.00
C LYS A 2 -8.08 -9.96 -4.88
N SER A 3 -8.81 -10.40 -5.90
CA SER A 3 -8.36 -11.40 -6.87
C SER A 3 -7.27 -10.86 -7.81
N ALA A 4 -7.44 -9.65 -8.35
CA ALA A 4 -6.47 -9.03 -9.25
C ALA A 4 -5.09 -8.83 -8.59
N PHE A 5 -5.04 -8.50 -7.30
CA PHE A 5 -3.77 -8.42 -6.56
C PHE A 5 -3.16 -9.79 -6.31
N GLY A 6 -3.98 -10.82 -6.09
CA GLY A 6 -3.55 -12.20 -5.87
C GLY A 6 -2.95 -12.84 -7.10
N ASP A 7 -3.38 -12.43 -8.30
CA ASP A 7 -2.93 -13.01 -9.57
C ASP A 7 -1.85 -12.18 -10.26
N ALA A 8 -1.62 -10.93 -9.82
CA ALA A 8 -0.66 -10.03 -10.47
C ALA A 8 0.75 -10.62 -10.61
N GLN A 9 1.32 -10.47 -11.79
CA GLN A 9 2.67 -10.90 -12.19
C GLN A 9 3.50 -9.69 -12.66
N ALA A 10 4.81 -9.87 -12.78
CA ALA A 10 5.70 -8.84 -13.32
C ALA A 10 5.22 -8.38 -14.71
N GLY A 11 5.21 -7.06 -14.94
CA GLY A 11 4.73 -6.46 -16.18
C GLY A 11 3.22 -6.23 -16.24
N ASP A 12 2.44 -6.73 -15.28
CA ASP A 12 0.99 -6.54 -15.29
C ASP A 12 0.59 -5.08 -15.13
N ARG A 13 -0.43 -4.70 -15.90
CA ARG A 13 -1.11 -3.41 -15.79
C ARG A 13 -2.57 -3.63 -15.42
N ILE A 14 -2.88 -3.38 -14.16
CA ILE A 14 -4.23 -3.46 -13.61
C ILE A 14 -4.89 -2.10 -13.76
N VAL A 15 -5.76 -1.96 -14.76
CA VAL A 15 -6.55 -0.74 -14.99
C VAL A 15 -7.87 -0.83 -14.22
N LEU A 16 -8.17 0.20 -13.45
CA LEU A 16 -9.39 0.30 -12.67
C LEU A 16 -10.33 1.28 -13.32
N ALA A 17 -11.51 0.81 -13.71
CA ALA A 17 -12.58 1.66 -14.20
C ALA A 17 -13.05 2.67 -13.13
N ASP A 18 -13.82 3.65 -13.57
CA ASP A 18 -14.50 4.59 -12.67
C ASP A 18 -15.39 3.84 -11.69
N GLY A 19 -15.20 4.05 -10.38
CA GLY A 19 -15.98 3.36 -9.37
C GLY A 19 -15.35 3.35 -7.98
N THR A 20 -16.10 2.80 -7.02
CA THR A 20 -15.66 2.64 -5.63
C THR A 20 -15.26 1.21 -5.36
N TYR A 21 -14.10 1.02 -4.72
CA TYR A 21 -13.51 -0.27 -4.43
C TYR A 21 -13.08 -0.38 -2.97
N SER A 22 -13.17 -1.59 -2.42
CA SER A 22 -12.47 -1.96 -1.19
C SER A 22 -11.06 -2.46 -1.53
N ILE A 23 -10.05 -1.91 -0.86
CA ILE A 23 -8.66 -2.35 -1.00
C ILE A 23 -8.26 -3.32 0.10
N GLY A 24 -7.14 -3.99 -0.08
CA GLY A 24 -6.58 -4.88 0.93
C GLY A 24 -5.11 -5.15 0.70
N LYS A 25 -4.67 -6.31 1.18
CA LYS A 25 -3.27 -6.70 1.18
C LYS A 25 -2.78 -7.23 -0.17
N MET A 26 -1.60 -6.79 -0.57
CA MET A 26 -0.79 -7.29 -1.67
C MET A 26 0.50 -7.87 -1.08
N THR A 27 0.75 -9.17 -1.26
CA THR A 27 1.88 -9.86 -0.62
C THR A 27 2.62 -10.76 -1.59
N GLY A 28 3.95 -10.74 -1.54
CA GLY A 28 4.78 -11.61 -2.38
C GLY A 28 4.77 -11.24 -3.86
N LYS A 29 4.48 -9.97 -4.19
CA LYS A 29 4.32 -9.51 -5.57
C LYS A 29 5.54 -8.74 -6.01
N ASN A 30 6.31 -9.35 -6.90
CA ASN A 30 7.63 -8.86 -7.29
C ASN A 30 7.66 -8.64 -8.79
N GLY A 31 7.55 -7.37 -9.19
CA GLY A 31 7.92 -6.94 -10.53
C GLY A 31 9.44 -6.81 -10.67
N THR A 32 9.86 -6.24 -11.79
CA THR A 32 11.26 -5.84 -12.01
C THR A 32 11.33 -4.38 -12.44
N ALA A 33 12.53 -3.80 -12.48
CA ALA A 33 12.72 -2.45 -12.98
C ALA A 33 12.27 -2.29 -14.45
N ALA A 34 12.37 -3.35 -15.25
CA ALA A 34 11.91 -3.37 -16.64
C ALA A 34 10.42 -3.71 -16.77
N GLU A 35 9.89 -4.51 -15.84
CA GLU A 35 8.52 -5.04 -15.87
C GLU A 35 7.86 -4.83 -14.49
N PRO A 36 7.56 -3.57 -14.11
CA PRO A 36 6.89 -3.29 -12.85
C PRO A 36 5.44 -3.77 -12.88
N ILE A 37 4.86 -3.99 -11.70
CA ILE A 37 3.42 -4.24 -11.54
C ILE A 37 2.75 -2.88 -11.33
N THR A 38 1.83 -2.50 -12.20
CA THR A 38 1.21 -1.17 -12.17
C THR A 38 -0.29 -1.28 -11.92
N VAL A 39 -0.79 -0.51 -10.94
CA VAL A 39 -2.22 -0.37 -10.65
C VAL A 39 -2.63 1.06 -10.95
N VAL A 40 -3.46 1.27 -11.97
CA VAL A 40 -3.78 2.61 -12.49
C VAL A 40 -5.28 2.84 -12.61
N ALA A 41 -5.75 4.02 -12.24
CA ALA A 41 -7.10 4.45 -12.57
C ALA A 41 -7.24 4.74 -14.07
N GLU A 42 -8.28 4.24 -14.71
CA GLU A 42 -8.65 4.55 -16.10
C GLU A 42 -8.78 6.07 -16.27
N ASN A 43 -9.51 6.71 -15.35
CA ASN A 43 -9.57 8.16 -15.22
C ASN A 43 -9.04 8.56 -13.84
N ARG A 44 -8.03 9.44 -13.84
CA ARG A 44 -7.39 9.90 -12.61
C ARG A 44 -8.41 10.47 -11.62
N GLY A 45 -8.37 9.97 -10.39
CA GLY A 45 -9.23 10.38 -9.29
C GLY A 45 -10.62 9.74 -9.26
N LYS A 46 -10.96 8.89 -10.24
CA LYS A 46 -12.29 8.26 -10.31
C LYS A 46 -12.32 6.79 -9.88
N ALA A 47 -11.17 6.16 -9.71
CA ALA A 47 -11.05 4.90 -8.98
C ALA A 47 -10.88 5.21 -7.49
N VAL A 48 -11.98 5.14 -6.75
CA VAL A 48 -12.05 5.54 -5.34
C VAL A 48 -11.88 4.31 -4.44
N ILE A 49 -10.88 4.34 -3.58
CA ILE A 49 -10.68 3.40 -2.50
C ILE A 49 -11.49 3.88 -1.30
N GLY A 50 -12.70 3.33 -1.18
CA GLY A 50 -13.71 3.74 -0.20
C GLY A 50 -13.60 3.02 1.14
N ASP A 51 -12.96 1.85 1.16
CA ASP A 51 -12.89 0.97 2.31
C ASP A 51 -11.61 0.12 2.29
N GLY A 52 -11.19 -0.33 3.46
CA GLY A 52 -10.01 -1.15 3.66
C GLY A 52 -8.70 -0.37 3.83
N GLN A 53 -7.64 -1.13 4.10
CA GLN A 53 -6.28 -0.62 4.26
C GLN A 53 -5.38 -1.23 3.19
N LEU A 54 -4.66 -0.39 2.46
CA LEU A 54 -3.65 -0.85 1.52
C LEU A 54 -2.43 -1.31 2.31
N GLU A 55 -2.13 -2.59 2.23
CA GLU A 55 -0.91 -3.18 2.79
C GLU A 55 -0.10 -3.81 1.66
N VAL A 56 1.13 -3.35 1.47
CA VAL A 56 2.08 -3.92 0.51
C VAL A 56 3.22 -4.54 1.31
N ALA A 57 3.34 -5.87 1.26
CA ALA A 57 4.29 -6.61 2.10
C ALA A 57 5.11 -7.59 1.27
N GLY A 58 6.42 -7.68 1.51
CA GLY A 58 7.31 -8.60 0.79
C GLY A 58 7.15 -8.52 -0.73
N SER A 59 6.97 -7.31 -1.24
CA SER A 59 6.67 -7.01 -2.63
C SER A 59 7.67 -5.98 -3.14
N SER A 60 7.92 -5.93 -4.45
CA SER A 60 8.90 -5.03 -5.06
C SER A 60 8.46 -4.60 -6.45
N TYR A 61 8.86 -3.38 -6.86
CA TYR A 61 8.49 -2.80 -8.16
C TYR A 61 6.97 -2.78 -8.41
N VAL A 62 6.21 -2.33 -7.41
CA VAL A 62 4.76 -2.16 -7.46
C VAL A 62 4.42 -0.68 -7.41
N THR A 63 3.62 -0.20 -8.35
CA THR A 63 3.20 1.21 -8.40
C THR A 63 1.67 1.35 -8.39
N PHE A 64 1.20 2.42 -7.75
CA PHE A 64 -0.21 2.80 -7.70
C PHE A 64 -0.37 4.23 -8.22
N GLU A 65 -1.18 4.42 -9.25
CA GLU A 65 -1.28 5.71 -9.94
C GLU A 65 -2.73 6.14 -10.16
N GLY A 66 -3.01 7.41 -9.84
CA GLY A 66 -4.30 8.03 -10.14
C GLY A 66 -5.48 7.55 -9.30
N LEU A 67 -5.23 6.74 -8.25
CA LEU A 67 -6.25 6.32 -7.29
C LEU A 67 -6.62 7.45 -6.34
N GLN A 68 -7.87 7.47 -5.88
CA GLN A 68 -8.31 8.34 -4.79
C GLN A 68 -8.54 7.51 -3.53
N PHE A 69 -7.93 7.86 -2.40
CA PHE A 69 -8.20 7.22 -1.12
C PHE A 69 -9.14 8.09 -0.28
N THR A 70 -10.29 7.56 0.08
CA THR A 70 -11.25 8.23 0.98
C THR A 70 -11.26 7.53 2.33
N SER A 71 -10.14 7.57 3.03
CA SER A 71 -10.10 7.11 4.41
C SER A 71 -10.96 8.06 5.25
N THR A 72 -12.04 7.58 5.85
CA THR A 72 -12.67 8.31 6.94
C THR A 72 -11.71 8.29 8.12
N CYS A 73 -10.93 9.36 8.31
CA CYS A 73 -10.42 9.64 9.64
C CYS A 73 -11.65 9.72 10.55
N HIS A 74 -11.82 8.78 11.48
CA HIS A 74 -12.81 8.91 12.53
C HIS A 74 -12.51 10.21 13.29
N ARG A 75 -13.21 11.28 12.90
CA ARG A 75 -12.98 12.65 13.36
C ARG A 75 -13.50 12.80 14.78
N TRP A 76 -12.80 12.22 15.75
CA TRP A 76 -12.93 12.50 17.18
C TRP A 76 -11.54 12.75 17.76
N ALA A 77 -10.90 13.85 17.32
CA ALA A 77 -9.79 14.48 18.04
C ALA A 77 -9.73 15.97 17.64
N PRO A 78 -9.71 16.93 18.58
CA PRO A 78 -9.83 18.37 18.30
C PRO A 78 -8.58 19.02 17.67
N HIS A 79 -7.61 18.25 17.17
CA HIS A 79 -6.41 18.80 16.52
C HIS A 79 -6.01 17.93 15.30
N SER A 80 -6.73 18.00 14.18
CA SER A 80 -6.33 17.26 12.96
C SER A 80 -5.66 18.17 11.93
N LYS A 81 -4.38 17.87 11.63
CA LYS A 81 -3.76 18.27 10.37
C LYS A 81 -4.18 17.26 9.31
N VAL A 82 -4.73 17.78 8.21
CA VAL A 82 -5.04 17.01 7.00
C VAL A 82 -3.72 16.61 6.35
N LEU A 83 -3.46 15.31 6.21
CA LEU A 83 -2.37 14.80 5.38
C LEU A 83 -2.89 14.67 3.94
N THR A 84 -2.83 15.77 3.20
CA THR A 84 -2.82 15.73 1.73
C THR A 84 -1.36 15.52 1.33
N GLY A 85 -0.97 14.28 1.08
CA GLY A 85 0.42 13.95 0.74
C GLY A 85 0.54 12.72 -0.15
N TYR A 86 1.32 12.88 -1.22
CA TYR A 86 1.81 11.83 -2.12
C TYR A 86 2.55 10.76 -1.30
N LEU A 87 2.16 9.48 -1.41
CA LEU A 87 2.84 8.39 -0.71
C LEU A 87 4.07 7.99 -1.52
N GLU A 88 5.21 8.62 -1.27
CA GLU A 88 6.49 8.02 -1.67
C GLU A 88 6.80 6.88 -0.70
N VAL A 89 6.74 5.64 -1.22
CA VAL A 89 7.27 4.46 -0.51
C VAL A 89 8.79 4.60 -0.49
N VAL A 90 9.33 5.11 0.61
CA VAL A 90 10.75 5.03 0.92
C VAL A 90 11.00 3.74 1.71
N ASP A 91 11.48 2.72 1.02
CA ASP A 91 12.19 1.60 1.64
C ASP A 91 13.50 2.13 2.23
N HIS A 92 13.52 2.40 3.53
CA HIS A 92 14.76 2.60 4.28
C HIS A 92 15.16 1.28 4.93
N TRP A 93 16.10 0.57 4.29
CA TRP A 93 16.81 -0.56 4.86
C TRP A 93 18.15 -0.06 5.41
N GLU A 94 18.28 0.06 6.72
CA GLU A 94 19.57 -0.02 7.39
C GLU A 94 19.48 -1.05 8.53
N GLY A 95 20.29 -2.10 8.41
CA GLY A 95 20.46 -3.09 9.45
C GLY A 95 21.15 -2.50 10.68
N ALA A 96 20.59 -2.75 11.86
CA ALA A 96 21.32 -2.67 13.12
C ALA A 96 20.80 -3.71 14.13
N VAL A 97 21.55 -4.81 14.21
CA VAL A 97 21.74 -5.72 15.36
C VAL A 97 20.98 -5.33 16.65
N GLN A 98 19.86 -6.01 16.93
CA GLN A 98 19.30 -6.05 18.29
C GLN A 98 20.16 -6.97 19.16
N ARG A 99 21.05 -6.36 19.95
CA ARG A 99 21.80 -7.02 21.01
C ARG A 99 20.84 -7.70 21.99
N ARG A 100 21.14 -8.96 22.31
CA ARG A 100 20.53 -9.73 23.40
C ARG A 100 20.49 -8.90 24.69
N ARG A 101 19.33 -8.85 25.35
CA ARG A 101 19.24 -8.78 26.82
C ARG A 101 18.18 -9.78 27.27
N SER A 102 18.66 -10.82 27.94
CA SER A 102 17.83 -11.76 28.72
C SER A 102 17.06 -11.01 29.82
N PRO A 103 15.83 -11.42 30.17
CA PRO A 103 15.16 -10.92 31.37
C PRO A 103 15.81 -11.51 32.64
N PRO A 104 15.91 -10.74 33.75
CA PRO A 104 16.39 -11.27 35.02
C PRO A 104 15.34 -12.18 35.68
N ALA A 105 15.81 -13.22 36.35
CA ALA A 105 15.02 -14.13 37.16
C ALA A 105 14.34 -13.38 38.32
N HIS A 106 13.02 -13.54 38.46
CA HIS A 106 12.31 -13.15 39.66
C HIS A 106 12.27 -14.34 40.63
N ARG A 107 12.86 -14.13 41.80
CA ARG A 107 12.67 -14.91 43.03
C ARG A 107 11.43 -14.40 43.76
#